data_AF-A0A9E6C888-F1
#
_entry.id   AF-A0A9E6C888-F1
#
_cell.length_a   1.000
_cell.length_b   1.000
_cell.length_c   1.000
_cell.angle_alpha   90.00
_cell.angle_beta   90.00
_cell.angle_gamma   90.00
#
_symmetry.space_group_name_H-M   'P 1'
#
loop_
_entity.id
_entity.type
_entity.pdbx_description
1 polymer ?
#
loop_
_entity_poly.entity_id
_entity_poly.type
_entity_poly.pdbx_seq_one_letter_code
_entity_poly.pdbx_strand_id
1 'polypeptide(L)'
;MKKTVLLIFISIITIKAYTQDDAPDFNVTDIYGHKHRLFSDYLNNNKYVFIDFFSVGCQSCQELAPSLDTVYRDFGCNYGDVIFLGIDGYAYDKDVFNFVGSYSMTFPAVSGNEGGGNKVFTDYGVTATPKKILISPQGKIIADYPFEYSAEYYRDTLLAQNLTLRQCSGNNFLFYSVVSQNDSVVGTIDAENKTVNIIMPAGTDLSNLKATFIAETNAEVSINGTEQISGETTNDYSSGILVYQITSEDGSTAEWTVNASLSSKSLAEKNIKIYPNPASSEIFIEYGNIPPENRKIYLFDTGGKIINANPAKKSANKINIEHLDKGIYFLKIEAPNFVIFKKIIKQ
;
A
#
# COMPACT_ATOMS: atom_id res chain seq x y z
N MET A 1 -20.29 71.53 40.59
CA MET A 1 -19.09 70.68 40.68
C MET A 1 -19.44 69.28 40.19
N LYS A 2 -19.26 68.96 38.90
CA LYS A 2 -19.38 67.59 38.38
C LYS A 2 -17.96 67.10 38.09
N LYS A 3 -17.48 66.13 38.87
CA LYS A 3 -16.18 65.49 38.67
C LYS A 3 -16.37 64.39 37.62
N THR A 4 -15.83 64.59 36.42
CA THR A 4 -15.78 63.57 35.38
C THR A 4 -14.63 62.62 35.70
N VAL A 5 -14.96 61.37 36.06
CA VAL A 5 -13.97 60.29 36.27
C VAL A 5 -13.64 59.69 34.91
N LEU A 6 -12.40 59.86 34.46
CA LEU A 6 -11.88 59.28 33.23
C LEU A 6 -11.49 57.81 33.53
N LEU A 7 -12.33 56.87 33.10
CA LEU A 7 -12.05 55.43 33.16
C LEU A 7 -11.08 55.06 32.02
N ILE A 8 -9.82 54.84 32.37
CA ILE A 8 -8.81 54.30 31.45
C ILE A 8 -9.02 52.78 31.37
N PHE A 9 -9.54 52.32 30.23
CA PHE A 9 -9.55 50.89 29.90
C PHE A 9 -8.12 50.47 29.51
N ILE A 10 -7.41 49.84 30.45
CA ILE A 10 -6.19 49.10 30.15
C ILE A 10 -6.61 47.83 29.39
N SER A 11 -6.35 47.82 28.08
CA SER A 11 -6.39 46.61 27.28
C SER A 11 -5.23 45.73 27.74
N ILE A 12 -5.54 44.68 28.50
CA ILE A 12 -4.58 43.61 28.78
C ILE A 12 -4.42 42.84 27.48
N ILE A 13 -3.39 43.18 26.71
CA ILE A 13 -2.92 42.34 25.60
C ILE A 13 -2.24 41.14 26.25
N THR A 14 -2.94 40.01 26.33
CA THR A 14 -2.35 38.72 26.66
C THR A 14 -1.49 38.28 25.48
N ILE A 15 -0.19 38.55 25.56
CA ILE A 15 0.80 37.90 24.70
C ILE A 15 0.81 36.43 25.15
N LYS A 16 0.17 35.53 24.39
CA LYS A 16 0.46 34.09 24.51
C LYS A 16 1.93 33.93 24.15
N ALA A 17 2.77 33.70 25.16
CA ALA A 17 4.10 33.18 24.93
C ALA A 17 3.93 31.80 24.25
N TYR A 18 4.32 31.69 22.98
CA TYR A 18 4.55 30.39 22.38
C TYR A 18 5.74 29.78 23.11
N THR A 19 5.53 28.68 23.83
CA THR A 19 6.65 27.89 24.34
C THR A 19 7.30 27.18 23.16
N GLN A 20 8.62 27.05 23.17
CA GLN A 20 9.44 26.40 22.13
C GLN A 20 9.16 24.89 21.97
N ASP A 21 8.08 24.39 22.57
CA ASP A 21 7.74 22.97 22.70
C ASP A 21 6.61 22.53 21.76
N ASP A 22 6.06 23.40 20.91
CA ASP A 22 5.07 22.97 19.91
C ASP A 22 5.73 22.12 18.81
N ALA A 23 5.20 20.92 18.60
CA ALA A 23 5.68 20.00 17.56
C ALA A 23 5.30 20.54 16.16
N PRO A 24 6.28 20.78 15.26
CA PRO A 24 5.99 21.11 13.88
C PRO A 24 5.16 20.01 13.19
N ASP A 25 4.12 20.39 12.45
CA ASP A 25 3.34 19.42 11.66
C ASP A 25 4.17 18.86 10.51
N PHE A 26 3.93 17.58 10.18
CA PHE A 26 4.55 16.92 9.06
C PHE A 26 3.56 15.99 8.35
N ASN A 27 3.83 15.80 7.06
CA ASN A 27 3.17 14.82 6.21
C ASN A 27 4.26 14.12 5.41
N VAL A 28 4.49 12.85 5.75
CA VAL A 28 5.58 12.03 5.22
C VAL A 28 5.04 10.73 4.66
N THR A 29 5.83 10.06 3.84
CA THR A 29 5.51 8.73 3.30
C THR A 29 6.61 7.77 3.74
N ASP A 30 6.23 6.63 4.32
CA ASP A 30 7.20 5.59 4.71
C ASP A 30 7.71 4.81 3.49
N ILE A 31 8.72 3.97 3.71
CA ILE A 31 9.33 3.09 2.70
C ILE A 31 8.38 2.04 2.11
N TYR A 32 7.17 1.90 2.67
CA TYR A 32 6.12 1.00 2.18
C TYR A 32 5.02 1.76 1.41
N GLY A 33 5.12 3.09 1.31
CA GLY A 33 4.17 3.95 0.60
C GLY A 33 3.00 4.42 1.46
N HIS A 34 2.98 4.16 2.77
CA HIS A 34 1.96 4.64 3.68
C HIS A 34 2.23 6.09 4.06
N LYS A 35 1.16 6.91 4.08
CA LYS A 35 1.25 8.31 4.46
C LYS A 35 1.03 8.47 5.96
N HIS A 36 1.83 9.32 6.58
CA HIS A 36 1.79 9.64 8.00
C HIS A 36 1.67 11.14 8.18
N ARG A 37 0.57 11.60 8.77
CA ARG A 37 0.34 13.01 9.12
C ARG A 37 0.25 13.14 10.62
N LEU A 38 1.17 13.90 11.21
CA LEU A 38 1.32 14.00 12.68
C LEU A 38 -0.02 14.27 13.36
N PHE A 39 -0.69 15.35 12.97
CA PHE A 39 -1.91 15.76 13.66
C PHE A 39 -3.14 14.94 13.27
N SER A 40 -3.45 14.82 11.97
CA SER A 40 -4.71 14.20 11.54
C SER A 40 -4.77 12.69 11.76
N ASP A 41 -3.63 12.01 11.64
CA ASP A 41 -3.60 10.55 11.74
C ASP A 41 -3.38 10.13 13.20
N TYR A 42 -2.66 10.93 14.01
CA TYR A 42 -2.26 10.55 15.38
C TYR A 42 -2.78 11.47 16.48
N LEU A 43 -2.30 12.72 16.55
CA LEU A 43 -2.52 13.54 17.74
C LEU A 43 -4.01 13.88 17.97
N ASN A 44 -4.75 14.16 16.89
CA ASN A 44 -6.20 14.41 16.95
C ASN A 44 -7.00 13.17 17.36
N ASN A 45 -6.42 11.98 17.25
CA ASN A 45 -6.97 10.71 17.71
C ASN A 45 -6.47 10.33 19.11
N ASN A 46 -6.01 11.32 19.88
CA ASN A 46 -5.50 11.20 21.24
C ASN A 46 -4.28 10.27 21.38
N LYS A 47 -3.47 10.15 20.33
CA LYS A 47 -2.24 9.33 20.34
C LYS A 47 -1.02 10.17 20.69
N TYR A 48 -0.09 9.57 21.43
CA TYR A 48 1.28 10.05 21.53
C TYR A 48 2.07 9.62 20.30
N VAL A 49 3.12 10.35 19.96
CA VAL A 49 4.05 9.96 18.88
C VAL A 49 5.48 9.99 19.41
N PHE A 50 6.13 8.83 19.39
CA PHE A 50 7.54 8.65 19.68
C PHE A 50 8.31 8.62 18.36
N ILE A 51 9.16 9.61 18.12
CA ILE A 51 9.93 9.71 16.88
C ILE A 51 11.38 9.31 17.16
N ASP A 52 11.89 8.37 16.37
CA ASP A 52 13.31 8.07 16.27
C ASP A 52 13.91 8.79 15.07
N PHE A 53 14.70 9.83 15.30
CA PHE A 53 15.55 10.43 14.29
C PHE A 53 16.87 9.65 14.20
N PHE A 54 17.06 8.99 13.07
CA PHE A 54 18.23 8.15 12.80
C PHE A 54 18.89 8.51 11.47
N SER A 55 20.03 7.90 11.21
CA SER A 55 20.61 7.88 9.87
C SER A 55 21.12 6.48 9.57
N VAL A 56 20.95 6.00 8.34
CA VAL A 56 21.39 4.64 7.96
C VAL A 56 22.87 4.36 8.26
N GLY A 57 23.73 5.39 8.22
CA GLY A 57 25.18 5.29 8.50
C GLY A 57 25.58 5.50 9.96
N CYS A 58 24.63 5.70 10.87
CA CYS A 58 24.88 5.98 12.28
C CYS A 58 25.02 4.69 13.10
N GLN A 59 26.23 4.35 13.55
CA GLN A 59 26.49 3.10 14.28
C GLN A 59 25.65 2.97 15.57
N SER A 60 25.58 4.01 16.40
CA SER A 60 24.71 3.99 17.59
C SER A 60 23.23 3.80 17.25
N CYS A 61 22.78 4.30 16.10
CA CYS A 61 21.41 4.09 15.64
C CYS A 61 21.18 2.62 15.25
N GLN A 62 22.15 2.01 14.58
CA GLN A 62 22.14 0.60 14.21
C GLN A 62 22.10 -0.33 15.44
N GLU A 63 22.89 -0.02 16.47
CA GLU A 63 22.95 -0.78 17.72
C GLU A 63 21.67 -0.65 18.56
N LEU A 64 21.04 0.53 18.54
CA LEU A 64 19.83 0.81 19.32
C LEU A 64 18.54 0.29 18.66
N ALA A 65 18.48 0.24 17.32
CA ALA A 65 17.27 -0.11 16.57
C ALA A 65 16.57 -1.40 17.05
N PRO A 66 17.26 -2.55 17.26
CA PRO A 66 16.61 -3.75 17.79
C PRO A 66 16.04 -3.58 19.19
N SER A 67 16.72 -2.81 20.04
CA SER A 67 16.28 -2.58 21.43
C SER A 67 15.07 -1.65 21.46
N LEU A 68 15.03 -0.65 20.58
CA LEU A 68 13.88 0.24 20.44
C LEU A 68 12.68 -0.47 19.83
N ASP A 69 12.90 -1.42 18.90
CA ASP A 69 11.83 -2.28 18.36
C ASP A 69 11.13 -3.09 19.45
N THR A 70 11.88 -3.58 20.45
CA THR A 70 11.29 -4.22 21.64
C THR A 70 10.31 -3.29 22.36
N VAL A 71 10.66 -2.00 22.52
CA VAL A 71 9.76 -1.02 23.14
C VAL A 71 8.53 -0.78 22.27
N TYR A 72 8.70 -0.62 20.96
CA TYR A 72 7.59 -0.51 20.01
C TYR A 72 6.60 -1.68 20.13
N ARG A 73 7.11 -2.90 20.27
CA ARG A 73 6.29 -4.12 20.46
C ARG A 73 5.61 -4.14 21.83
N ASP A 74 6.30 -3.76 22.90
CA ASP A 74 5.75 -3.67 24.26
C ASP A 74 4.51 -2.74 24.36
N PHE A 75 4.44 -1.74 23.48
CA PHE A 75 3.31 -0.79 23.39
C PHE A 75 2.33 -1.11 22.25
N GLY A 76 2.39 -2.32 21.70
CA GLY A 76 1.36 -2.85 20.82
C GLY A 76 1.55 -2.58 19.34
N CYS A 77 2.78 -2.40 18.87
CA CYS A 77 3.08 -2.27 17.44
C CYS A 77 2.24 -1.18 16.72
N ASN A 78 2.15 0.03 17.29
CA ASN A 78 1.31 1.13 16.80
C ASN A 78 -0.21 0.92 16.85
N TYR A 79 -0.70 -0.19 17.43
CA TYR A 79 -2.12 -0.37 17.76
C TYR A 79 -2.49 0.18 19.15
N GLY A 80 -1.48 0.60 19.93
CA GLY A 80 -1.63 1.24 21.23
C GLY A 80 -1.91 2.73 21.18
N ASP A 81 -1.67 3.41 22.30
CA ASP A 81 -1.86 4.86 22.44
C ASP A 81 -0.60 5.68 22.15
N VAL A 82 0.49 5.01 21.78
CA VAL A 82 1.70 5.62 21.26
C VAL A 82 2.04 5.04 19.89
N ILE A 83 2.44 5.93 18.99
CA ILE A 83 2.88 5.61 17.64
C ILE A 83 4.38 5.84 17.54
N PHE A 84 5.12 4.83 17.13
CA PHE A 84 6.54 4.88 16.82
C PHE A 84 6.72 5.16 15.33
N LEU A 85 7.58 6.12 15.00
CA LEU A 85 7.96 6.47 13.63
C LEU A 85 9.47 6.72 13.55
N GLY A 86 10.14 6.00 12.67
CA GLY A 86 11.53 6.26 12.32
C GLY A 86 11.60 7.32 11.23
N ILE A 87 12.44 8.32 11.40
CA ILE A 87 12.71 9.32 10.38
C ILE A 87 14.20 9.35 10.12
N ASP A 88 14.59 8.98 8.91
CA ASP A 88 15.96 9.12 8.43
C ASP A 88 16.17 10.51 7.82
N GLY A 89 17.35 11.06 8.10
CA GLY A 89 17.90 12.18 7.36
C GLY A 89 18.83 11.64 6.27
N TYR A 90 18.69 12.19 5.07
CA TYR A 90 19.63 12.10 3.94
C TYR A 90 19.56 10.85 3.03
N ALA A 91 18.98 9.73 3.45
CA ALA A 91 18.99 8.49 2.66
C ALA A 91 17.77 8.38 1.72
N TYR A 92 17.87 7.45 0.76
CA TYR A 92 16.76 7.05 -0.13
C TYR A 92 15.98 5.87 0.48
N ASP A 93 14.77 5.60 -0.01
CA ASP A 93 13.90 4.53 0.49
C ASP A 93 14.60 3.17 0.50
N LYS A 94 15.39 2.89 -0.55
CA LYS A 94 16.16 1.65 -0.65
C LYS A 94 17.14 1.46 0.51
N ASP A 95 17.82 2.52 0.91
CA ASP A 95 18.84 2.44 1.97
C ASP A 95 18.18 2.28 3.34
N VAL A 96 17.08 2.99 3.57
CA VAL A 96 16.26 2.84 4.78
C VAL A 96 15.61 1.45 4.84
N PHE A 97 15.13 0.92 3.71
CA PHE A 97 14.62 -0.45 3.60
C PHE A 97 15.68 -1.49 3.98
N ASN A 98 16.93 -1.30 3.53
CA ASN A 98 18.03 -2.18 3.92
C ASN A 98 18.37 -2.05 5.42
N PHE A 99 18.32 -0.83 5.97
CA PHE A 99 18.55 -0.58 7.38
C PHE A 99 17.53 -1.31 8.26
N VAL A 100 16.23 -1.13 8.00
CA VAL A 100 15.17 -1.75 8.82
C VAL A 100 15.29 -3.28 8.83
N GLY A 101 15.64 -3.88 7.69
CA GLY A 101 15.83 -5.33 7.58
C GLY A 101 17.12 -5.83 8.25
N SER A 102 18.20 -5.05 8.19
CA SER A 102 19.50 -5.45 8.75
C SER A 102 19.57 -5.31 10.27
N TYR A 103 18.81 -4.37 10.83
CA TYR A 103 18.84 -4.01 12.26
C TYR A 103 17.51 -4.28 12.97
N SER A 104 16.67 -5.15 12.41
CA SER A 104 15.43 -5.64 13.02
C SER A 104 14.51 -4.52 13.54
N MET A 105 14.37 -3.45 12.77
CA MET A 105 13.46 -2.34 13.08
C MET A 105 12.17 -2.56 12.32
N THR A 106 11.05 -2.75 13.02
CA THR A 106 9.76 -3.14 12.40
C THR A 106 8.69 -2.07 12.48
N PHE A 107 8.93 -0.96 13.20
CA PHE A 107 8.05 0.21 13.13
C PHE A 107 8.27 0.99 11.82
N PRO A 108 7.25 1.74 11.34
CA PRO A 108 7.33 2.48 10.07
C PRO A 108 8.53 3.43 10.01
N ALA A 109 9.20 3.48 8.87
CA ALA A 109 10.40 4.28 8.66
C ALA A 109 10.30 5.13 7.40
N VAL A 110 10.71 6.39 7.49
CA VAL A 110 10.63 7.41 6.44
C VAL A 110 12.02 7.76 5.96
N SER A 111 12.24 7.78 4.65
CA SER A 111 13.51 8.23 4.08
C SER A 111 13.62 9.76 3.98
N GLY A 112 14.86 10.24 3.99
CA GLY A 112 15.15 11.65 3.80
C GLY A 112 14.74 12.17 2.43
N ASN A 113 15.19 11.52 1.36
CA ASN A 113 15.14 12.04 -0.01
C ASN A 113 13.80 11.84 -0.73
N GLU A 114 13.04 10.80 -0.36
CA GLU A 114 11.79 10.43 -1.04
C GLU A 114 10.59 10.52 -0.10
N GLY A 115 10.75 10.11 1.16
CA GLY A 115 9.69 10.09 2.16
C GLY A 115 9.38 11.42 2.83
N GLY A 116 10.27 12.43 2.68
CA GLY A 116 10.13 13.76 3.26
C GLY A 116 10.85 13.95 4.59
N GLY A 117 11.65 12.98 5.04
CA GLY A 117 12.39 13.03 6.31
C GLY A 117 13.34 14.22 6.44
N ASN A 118 13.97 14.67 5.35
CA ASN A 118 14.88 15.83 5.35
C ASN A 118 14.18 17.12 5.82
N LYS A 119 12.91 17.30 5.44
CA LYS A 119 12.13 18.46 5.89
C LYS A 119 11.84 18.37 7.38
N VAL A 120 11.46 17.19 7.87
CA VAL A 120 11.19 16.97 9.30
C VAL A 120 12.46 17.20 10.14
N PHE A 121 13.62 16.74 9.68
CA PHE A 121 14.91 17.06 10.31
C PHE A 121 15.12 18.56 10.45
N THR A 122 14.85 19.31 9.38
CA THR A 122 14.99 20.77 9.36
C THR A 122 14.01 21.44 10.33
N ASP A 123 12.73 21.06 10.28
CA ASP A 123 11.67 21.66 11.09
C ASP A 123 11.87 21.40 12.59
N TYR A 124 12.39 20.21 12.95
CA TYR A 124 12.69 19.82 14.33
C TYR A 124 14.12 20.16 14.79
N GLY A 125 14.91 20.85 13.95
CA GLY A 125 16.27 21.29 14.27
C GLY A 125 17.24 20.14 14.57
N VAL A 126 17.09 19.00 13.89
CA VAL A 126 17.91 17.81 14.10
C VAL A 126 19.25 17.97 13.38
N THR A 127 20.33 18.12 14.15
CA THR A 127 21.70 18.27 13.62
C THR A 127 22.60 17.07 13.86
N ALA A 128 22.16 16.10 14.67
CA ALA A 128 22.88 14.88 15.00
C ALA A 128 21.90 13.73 15.30
N THR A 129 22.34 12.51 15.06
CA THR A 129 21.61 11.27 15.34
C THR A 129 22.49 10.32 16.18
N PRO A 130 21.92 9.47 17.04
CA PRO A 130 20.50 9.28 17.31
C PRO A 130 19.87 10.44 18.09
N LYS A 131 18.64 10.81 17.77
CA LYS A 131 17.81 11.71 18.58
C LYS A 131 16.40 11.17 18.69
N LYS A 132 15.82 11.14 19.89
CA LYS A 132 14.44 10.68 20.11
C LYS A 132 13.60 11.81 20.66
N ILE A 133 12.33 11.88 20.29
CA ILE A 133 11.37 12.80 20.92
C ILE A 133 10.05 12.11 21.22
N LEU A 134 9.34 12.60 22.23
CA LEU A 134 7.97 12.20 22.54
C LEU A 134 7.04 13.41 22.41
N ILE A 135 6.02 13.26 21.57
CA ILE A 135 5.00 14.27 21.31
C ILE A 135 3.69 13.83 21.98
N SER A 136 3.10 14.72 22.77
CA SER A 136 1.81 14.49 23.41
C SER A 136 0.65 14.75 22.43
N PRO A 137 -0.56 14.21 22.69
CA PRO A 137 -1.76 14.48 21.88
C PRO A 137 -2.11 15.97 21.72
N GLN A 138 -1.62 16.84 22.61
CA GLN A 138 -1.83 18.29 22.54
C GLN A 138 -0.86 18.98 21.58
N GLY A 139 0.00 18.24 20.88
CA GLY A 139 1.01 18.80 19.98
C GLY A 139 2.24 19.33 20.69
N LYS A 140 2.52 18.89 21.92
CA LYS A 140 3.69 19.33 22.70
C LYS A 140 4.79 18.28 22.70
N ILE A 141 6.02 18.70 22.43
CA ILE A 141 7.22 17.90 22.67
C ILE A 141 7.44 17.86 24.18
N ILE A 142 7.20 16.70 24.79
CA ILE A 142 7.29 16.50 26.25
C ILE A 142 8.54 15.75 26.67
N ALA A 143 9.30 15.22 25.70
CA ALA A 143 10.65 14.73 25.91
C ALA A 143 11.50 14.92 24.64
N ASP A 144 12.76 15.32 24.83
CA ASP A 144 13.77 15.47 23.78
C ASP A 144 15.08 14.83 24.26
N TYR A 145 15.49 13.76 23.57
CA TYR A 145 16.66 12.95 23.90
C TYR A 145 17.72 13.15 22.81
N PRO A 146 18.67 14.08 23.01
CA PRO A 146 19.68 14.40 22.00
C PRO A 146 20.81 13.36 21.91
N PHE A 147 20.79 12.34 22.78
CA PHE A 147 21.78 11.27 22.87
C PHE A 147 21.08 9.92 23.03
N GLU A 148 21.88 8.86 22.97
CA GLU A 148 21.43 7.50 23.22
C GLU A 148 21.13 7.26 24.71
N TYR A 149 19.97 6.66 24.96
CA TYR A 149 19.57 6.07 26.25
C TYR A 149 19.15 4.61 26.03
N SER A 150 19.07 3.85 27.13
CA SER A 150 18.61 2.45 27.06
C SER A 150 17.14 2.36 26.65
N ALA A 151 16.77 1.22 26.05
CA ALA A 151 15.37 0.90 25.75
C ALA A 151 14.48 0.95 27.00
N GLU A 152 14.98 0.51 28.15
CA GLU A 152 14.28 0.60 29.44
C GLU A 152 13.94 2.04 29.82
N TYR A 153 14.85 2.99 29.58
CA TYR A 153 14.62 4.39 29.86
C TYR A 153 13.50 5.00 28.98
N TYR A 154 13.47 4.66 27.69
CA TYR A 154 12.38 5.08 26.81
C TYR A 154 11.05 4.45 27.24
N ARG A 155 11.07 3.17 27.57
CA ARG A 155 9.90 2.44 28.06
C ARG A 155 9.34 3.06 29.34
N ASP A 156 10.18 3.37 30.32
CA ASP A 156 9.78 3.99 31.58
C ASP A 156 9.21 5.41 31.38
N THR A 157 9.77 6.17 30.42
CA THR A 157 9.21 7.47 30.04
C THR A 157 7.78 7.32 29.53
N LEU A 158 7.53 6.35 28.64
CA LEU A 158 6.19 6.12 28.10
C LEU A 158 5.21 5.69 29.21
N LEU A 159 5.63 4.80 30.11
CA LEU A 159 4.84 4.42 31.29
C LEU A 159 4.52 5.60 32.19
N ALA A 160 5.45 6.55 32.36
CA ALA A 160 5.23 7.76 33.15
C ALA A 160 4.14 8.69 32.56
N GLN A 161 3.78 8.52 31.28
CA GLN A 161 2.64 9.19 30.65
C GLN A 161 1.31 8.43 30.82
N ASN A 162 1.29 7.40 31.66
CA ASN A 162 0.18 6.45 31.84
C ASN A 162 -0.16 5.66 30.57
N LEU A 163 0.80 5.50 29.65
CA LEU A 163 0.66 4.58 28.53
C LEU A 163 0.76 3.14 29.04
N THR A 164 -0.03 2.25 28.46
CA THR A 164 -0.11 0.86 28.90
C THR A 164 0.65 -0.07 27.96
N LEU A 165 1.31 -1.05 28.56
CA LEU A 165 1.87 -2.17 27.81
C LEU A 165 0.73 -3.00 27.24
N ARG A 166 0.92 -3.49 26.03
CA ARG A 166 -0.03 -4.38 25.37
C ARG A 166 0.67 -5.18 24.29
N GLN A 167 0.14 -6.37 24.02
CA GLN A 167 0.57 -7.16 22.88
C GLN A 167 0.15 -6.49 21.57
N CYS A 168 0.88 -6.82 20.51
CA CYS A 168 0.58 -6.34 19.18
C CYS A 168 -0.72 -6.97 18.65
N SER A 169 -1.57 -6.15 18.04
CA SER A 169 -2.94 -6.55 17.63
C SER A 169 -3.19 -6.36 16.13
N GLY A 170 -2.12 -6.34 15.32
CA GLY A 170 -2.22 -6.19 13.88
C GLY A 170 -2.59 -7.50 13.20
N ASN A 171 -3.64 -7.49 12.42
CA ASN A 171 -4.18 -8.69 11.77
C ASN A 171 -4.44 -8.46 10.28
N ASN A 172 -3.61 -7.65 9.63
CA ASN A 172 -3.66 -7.43 8.19
C ASN A 172 -2.65 -8.31 7.44
N PHE A 173 -3.01 -8.71 6.21
CA PHE A 173 -1.99 -9.10 5.23
C PHE A 173 -1.24 -7.84 4.77
N LEU A 174 0.09 -7.90 4.78
CA LEU A 174 0.99 -6.90 4.20
C LEU A 174 1.45 -7.30 2.80
N PHE A 175 1.56 -8.60 2.55
CA PHE A 175 1.89 -9.18 1.26
C PHE A 175 1.12 -10.46 1.05
N TYR A 176 0.71 -10.72 -0.19
CA TYR A 176 0.09 -11.98 -0.57
C TYR A 176 0.37 -12.26 -2.04
N SER A 177 0.80 -13.48 -2.34
CA SER A 177 0.99 -13.97 -3.70
C SER A 177 0.69 -15.46 -3.77
N VAL A 178 0.37 -15.94 -4.98
CA VAL A 178 0.13 -17.36 -5.24
C VAL A 178 1.05 -17.82 -6.37
N VAL A 179 1.73 -18.94 -6.15
CA VAL A 179 2.64 -19.52 -7.14
C VAL A 179 1.91 -20.53 -8.00
N SER A 180 1.98 -20.39 -9.32
CA SER A 180 1.46 -21.34 -10.30
C SER A 180 2.51 -21.68 -11.34
N GLN A 181 2.90 -22.96 -11.43
CA GLN A 181 3.71 -23.53 -12.52
C GLN A 181 4.88 -22.65 -13.01
N ASN A 182 5.58 -22.01 -12.05
CA ASN A 182 6.75 -21.12 -12.16
C ASN A 182 6.51 -19.60 -12.16
N ASP A 183 5.27 -19.13 -12.19
CA ASP A 183 4.93 -17.70 -12.06
C ASP A 183 4.34 -17.40 -10.68
N SER A 184 4.83 -16.32 -10.04
CA SER A 184 4.22 -15.77 -8.83
C SER A 184 3.26 -14.65 -9.21
N VAL A 185 1.99 -14.80 -8.82
CA VAL A 185 0.95 -13.79 -9.02
C VAL A 185 0.74 -13.06 -7.71
N VAL A 186 1.12 -11.78 -7.66
CA VAL A 186 0.91 -10.92 -6.49
C VAL A 186 -0.55 -10.47 -6.44
N GLY A 187 -1.18 -10.64 -5.29
CA GLY A 187 -2.54 -10.20 -5.01
C GLY A 187 -2.62 -8.71 -4.71
N THR A 188 -3.77 -8.10 -5.02
CA THR A 188 -4.09 -6.74 -4.59
C THR A 188 -4.77 -6.79 -3.22
N ILE A 189 -4.15 -6.17 -2.21
CA ILE A 189 -4.64 -6.16 -0.83
C ILE A 189 -5.50 -4.91 -0.59
N ASP A 190 -6.65 -5.09 0.03
CA ASP A 190 -7.51 -4.04 0.56
C ASP A 190 -7.73 -4.32 2.05
N ALA A 191 -6.96 -3.64 2.91
CA ALA A 191 -6.99 -3.84 4.35
C ALA A 191 -8.19 -3.20 5.05
N GLU A 192 -8.89 -2.26 4.39
CA GLU A 192 -10.13 -1.68 4.90
C GLU A 192 -11.27 -2.69 4.77
N ASN A 193 -11.37 -3.32 3.59
CA ASN A 193 -12.40 -4.32 3.31
C ASN A 193 -11.98 -5.76 3.66
N LYS A 194 -10.77 -5.98 4.17
CA LYS A 194 -10.18 -7.30 4.48
C LYS A 194 -10.24 -8.27 3.30
N THR A 195 -9.84 -7.80 2.11
CA THR A 195 -9.82 -8.63 0.91
C THR A 195 -8.45 -8.69 0.24
N VAL A 196 -8.16 -9.82 -0.38
CA VAL A 196 -7.08 -9.97 -1.35
C VAL A 196 -7.67 -10.43 -2.67
N ASN A 197 -7.39 -9.71 -3.75
CA ASN A 197 -7.88 -10.07 -5.08
C ASN A 197 -6.72 -10.60 -5.95
N ILE A 198 -6.89 -11.79 -6.52
CA ILE A 198 -5.87 -12.50 -7.28
C ILE A 198 -6.44 -12.91 -8.63
N ILE A 199 -5.70 -12.59 -9.70
CA ILE A 199 -6.08 -12.90 -11.07
C ILE A 199 -4.99 -13.81 -11.66
N MET A 200 -5.24 -15.12 -11.63
CA MET A 200 -4.32 -16.15 -12.11
C MET A 200 -4.31 -16.24 -13.65
N PRO A 201 -3.23 -16.70 -14.29
CA PRO A 201 -3.23 -16.98 -15.73
C PRO A 201 -4.36 -17.95 -16.11
N ALA A 202 -5.01 -17.72 -17.24
CA ALA A 202 -6.09 -18.62 -17.64
C ALA A 202 -5.54 -20.00 -18.04
N GLY A 203 -6.25 -21.05 -17.59
CA GLY A 203 -5.81 -22.44 -17.70
C GLY A 203 -4.98 -22.91 -16.50
N THR A 204 -4.65 -22.04 -15.55
CA THR A 204 -4.09 -22.44 -14.25
C THR A 204 -5.06 -23.38 -13.53
N ASP A 205 -4.54 -24.53 -13.09
CA ASP A 205 -5.23 -25.39 -12.14
C ASP A 205 -5.22 -24.73 -10.75
N LEU A 206 -6.40 -24.48 -10.20
CA LEU A 206 -6.58 -23.80 -8.92
C LEU A 206 -6.66 -24.77 -7.73
N SER A 207 -6.67 -26.08 -7.97
CA SER A 207 -6.97 -27.07 -6.93
C SER A 207 -5.84 -27.31 -5.92
N ASN A 208 -4.61 -26.92 -6.25
CA ASN A 208 -3.44 -27.19 -5.44
C ASN A 208 -2.38 -26.09 -5.62
N LEU A 209 -2.59 -24.96 -4.96
CA LEU A 209 -1.69 -23.81 -5.03
C LEU A 209 -1.19 -23.41 -3.65
N LYS A 210 0.06 -22.92 -3.60
CA LYS A 210 0.69 -22.40 -2.40
C LYS A 210 0.69 -20.88 -2.42
N ALA A 211 0.28 -20.28 -1.32
CA ALA A 211 0.38 -18.84 -1.12
C ALA A 211 1.66 -18.49 -0.36
N THR A 212 2.31 -17.40 -0.76
CA THR A 212 3.35 -16.73 0.03
C THR A 212 2.78 -15.40 0.50
N PHE A 213 2.72 -15.21 1.81
CA PHE A 213 2.16 -14.04 2.45
C PHE A 213 3.02 -13.55 3.62
N ILE A 214 2.78 -12.30 4.01
CA ILE A 214 3.30 -11.66 5.23
C ILE A 214 2.09 -11.08 5.95
N ALA A 215 1.92 -11.41 7.24
CA ALA A 215 0.92 -10.81 8.10
C ALA A 215 1.59 -9.84 9.09
N GLU A 216 0.85 -8.83 9.52
CA GLU A 216 1.31 -7.90 10.55
C GLU A 216 1.63 -8.59 11.87
N THR A 217 2.58 -8.02 12.62
CA THR A 217 2.83 -8.41 14.03
C THR A 217 3.13 -9.89 14.25
N ASN A 218 3.68 -10.58 13.24
CA ASN A 218 3.87 -12.04 13.25
C ASN A 218 2.58 -12.84 13.55
N ALA A 219 1.43 -12.30 13.14
CA ALA A 219 0.14 -12.93 13.37
C ALA A 219 0.06 -14.35 12.78
N GLU A 220 -0.62 -15.23 13.49
CA GLU A 220 -0.92 -16.58 13.05
C GLU A 220 -1.99 -16.54 11.96
N VAL A 221 -1.84 -17.37 10.92
CA VAL A 221 -2.76 -17.40 9.77
C VAL A 221 -3.34 -18.81 9.67
N SER A 222 -4.66 -18.91 9.58
CA SER A 222 -5.35 -20.20 9.47
C SER A 222 -6.50 -20.17 8.45
N ILE A 223 -6.90 -21.33 7.95
CA ILE A 223 -8.15 -21.53 7.20
C ILE A 223 -8.91 -22.64 7.89
N ASN A 224 -10.15 -22.37 8.33
CA ASN A 224 -10.99 -23.33 9.08
C ASN A 224 -10.23 -23.95 10.29
N GLY A 225 -9.42 -23.14 10.98
CA GLY A 225 -8.59 -23.58 12.11
C GLY A 225 -7.35 -24.39 11.75
N THR A 226 -7.09 -24.64 10.47
CA THR A 226 -5.84 -25.28 10.01
C THR A 226 -4.80 -24.21 9.73
N GLU A 227 -3.66 -24.30 10.41
CA GLU A 227 -2.52 -23.39 10.24
C GLU A 227 -2.04 -23.32 8.79
N GLN A 228 -1.73 -22.10 8.34
CA GLN A 228 -1.20 -21.80 7.02
C GLN A 228 0.24 -21.32 7.18
N ILE A 229 1.17 -22.07 6.58
CA ILE A 229 2.59 -21.72 6.55
C ILE A 229 2.88 -21.10 5.19
N SER A 230 3.37 -19.86 5.21
CA SER A 230 3.68 -19.07 4.02
C SER A 230 4.69 -19.80 3.12
N GLY A 231 4.32 -20.00 1.85
CA GLY A 231 5.10 -20.71 0.84
C GLY A 231 5.04 -22.25 0.93
N GLU A 232 4.38 -22.80 1.95
CA GLU A 232 4.40 -24.24 2.22
C GLU A 232 3.01 -24.89 2.11
N THR A 233 2.01 -24.31 2.77
CA THR A 233 0.65 -24.88 2.81
C THR A 233 -0.06 -24.73 1.47
N THR A 234 -0.58 -25.85 0.97
CA THR A 234 -1.40 -25.93 -0.24
C THR A 234 -2.87 -25.65 0.08
N ASN A 235 -3.56 -24.91 -0.79
CA ASN A 235 -5.00 -24.72 -0.76
C ASN A 235 -5.65 -24.93 -2.13
N ASP A 236 -6.95 -25.21 -2.11
CA ASP A 236 -7.83 -25.29 -3.28
C ASP A 236 -8.58 -23.95 -3.46
N TYR A 237 -8.28 -23.24 -4.55
CA TYR A 237 -8.89 -21.96 -4.92
C TYR A 237 -10.01 -22.12 -5.95
N SER A 238 -10.43 -23.34 -6.29
CA SER A 238 -11.38 -23.61 -7.38
C SER A 238 -12.79 -23.07 -7.11
N SER A 239 -13.15 -22.84 -5.84
CA SER A 239 -14.38 -22.15 -5.44
C SER A 239 -14.36 -20.65 -5.79
N GLY A 240 -13.17 -20.10 -6.05
CA GLY A 240 -12.90 -18.67 -6.23
C GLY A 240 -12.79 -17.87 -4.94
N ILE A 241 -13.09 -18.46 -3.77
CA ILE A 241 -13.07 -17.77 -2.47
C ILE A 241 -12.44 -18.67 -1.42
N LEU A 242 -11.46 -18.13 -0.70
CA LEU A 242 -10.95 -18.67 0.57
C LEU A 242 -11.08 -17.64 1.68
N VAL A 243 -11.50 -18.10 2.86
CA VAL A 243 -11.59 -17.25 4.06
C VAL A 243 -10.47 -17.63 5.00
N TYR A 244 -9.55 -16.70 5.20
CA TYR A 244 -8.45 -16.79 6.15
C TYR A 244 -8.88 -16.15 7.47
N GLN A 245 -8.43 -16.73 8.57
CA GLN A 245 -8.45 -16.09 9.88
C GLN A 245 -7.02 -15.71 10.25
N ILE A 246 -6.79 -14.43 10.52
CA ILE A 246 -5.52 -13.91 11.03
C ILE A 246 -5.70 -13.59 12.51
N THR A 247 -4.86 -14.18 13.36
CA THR A 247 -4.89 -14.03 14.82
C THR A 247 -3.63 -13.32 15.29
N SER A 248 -3.77 -12.14 15.87
CA SER A 248 -2.66 -11.36 16.41
C SER A 248 -2.17 -11.89 17.75
N GLU A 249 -1.03 -11.36 18.24
CA GLU A 249 -0.43 -11.77 19.52
C GLU A 249 -1.34 -11.53 20.74
N ASP A 250 -2.23 -10.54 20.68
CA ASP A 250 -3.23 -10.26 21.73
C ASP A 250 -4.48 -11.15 21.65
N GLY A 251 -4.53 -12.09 20.68
CA GLY A 251 -5.66 -12.97 20.42
C GLY A 251 -6.81 -12.33 19.64
N SER A 252 -6.70 -11.06 19.24
CA SER A 252 -7.67 -10.46 18.32
C SER A 252 -7.59 -11.14 16.96
N THR A 253 -8.75 -11.27 16.30
CA THR A 253 -8.85 -11.98 15.01
C THR A 253 -9.49 -11.11 13.95
N ALA A 254 -9.07 -11.31 12.70
CA ALA A 254 -9.72 -10.77 11.52
C ALA A 254 -9.96 -11.87 10.48
N GLU A 255 -11.15 -11.87 9.90
CA GLU A 255 -11.46 -12.70 8.73
C GLU A 255 -11.10 -11.95 7.45
N TRP A 256 -10.32 -12.60 6.59
CA TRP A 256 -9.85 -12.08 5.32
C TRP A 256 -10.36 -12.94 4.17
N THR A 257 -10.99 -12.30 3.19
CA THR A 257 -11.49 -12.98 1.99
C THR A 257 -10.48 -12.88 0.85
N VAL A 258 -9.92 -14.01 0.44
CA VAL A 258 -9.07 -14.11 -0.75
C VAL A 258 -9.92 -14.54 -1.94
N ASN A 259 -10.10 -13.63 -2.88
CA ASN A 259 -10.82 -13.86 -4.13
C ASN A 259 -9.83 -14.28 -5.22
N ALA A 260 -9.93 -15.52 -5.68
CA ALA A 260 -9.15 -16.04 -6.79
C ALA A 260 -10.01 -16.15 -8.05
N SER A 261 -9.49 -15.63 -9.15
CA SER A 261 -10.14 -15.72 -10.46
C SER A 261 -9.12 -16.06 -11.54
N LEU A 262 -9.58 -16.64 -12.64
CA LEU A 262 -8.75 -16.81 -13.83
C LEU A 262 -8.84 -15.55 -14.70
N SER A 263 -7.71 -15.12 -15.23
CA SER A 263 -7.63 -14.02 -16.18
C SER A 263 -8.49 -14.34 -17.40
N SER A 264 -9.43 -13.45 -17.72
CA SER A 264 -10.23 -13.55 -18.94
C SER A 264 -9.39 -13.37 -20.23
N LYS A 265 -8.11 -13.00 -20.09
CA LYS A 265 -7.21 -12.63 -21.18
C LYS A 265 -6.82 -13.80 -22.09
N SER A 266 -6.64 -15.03 -21.58
CA SER A 266 -6.09 -16.14 -22.41
C SER A 266 -7.14 -17.03 -23.10
N LEU A 267 -8.34 -17.22 -22.54
CA LEU A 267 -9.41 -17.99 -23.22
C LEU A 267 -10.11 -17.18 -24.34
N ALA A 268 -10.19 -15.86 -24.21
CA ALA A 268 -10.78 -15.00 -25.24
C ALA A 268 -9.86 -14.85 -26.45
N GLU A 269 -8.54 -14.65 -26.26
CA GLU A 269 -7.57 -14.48 -27.35
C GLU A 269 -7.42 -15.70 -28.26
N LYS A 270 -7.47 -16.92 -27.70
CA LYS A 270 -7.38 -18.19 -28.45
C LYS A 270 -8.61 -18.48 -29.32
N ASN A 271 -9.77 -17.94 -28.97
CA ASN A 271 -11.04 -18.25 -29.63
C ASN A 271 -11.51 -17.18 -30.63
N ILE A 272 -10.78 -16.07 -30.80
CA ILE A 272 -11.08 -15.09 -31.84
C ILE A 272 -10.39 -15.44 -33.14
N LYS A 273 -11.18 -15.70 -34.18
CA LYS A 273 -10.69 -15.95 -35.54
C LYS A 273 -11.15 -14.85 -36.49
N ILE A 274 -10.28 -14.49 -37.43
CA ILE A 274 -10.60 -13.58 -38.53
C ILE A 274 -10.39 -14.34 -39.83
N TYR A 275 -11.41 -14.40 -40.69
CA TYR A 275 -11.31 -15.07 -41.97
C TYR A 275 -12.20 -14.42 -43.04
N PRO A 276 -11.85 -14.53 -44.33
CA PRO A 276 -10.53 -14.97 -44.78
C PRO A 276 -9.47 -13.95 -44.35
N ASN A 277 -8.24 -14.41 -44.15
CA ASN A 277 -7.10 -13.54 -43.90
C ASN A 277 -5.87 -14.26 -44.49
N PRO A 278 -5.36 -13.85 -45.66
CA PRO A 278 -5.66 -12.60 -46.38
C PRO A 278 -7.09 -12.48 -46.98
N ALA A 279 -7.56 -11.25 -47.20
CA ALA A 279 -8.92 -10.95 -47.72
C ALA A 279 -8.92 -9.84 -48.79
N SER A 280 -9.91 -9.85 -49.69
CA SER A 280 -10.02 -8.88 -50.78
C SER A 280 -11.19 -7.89 -50.63
N SER A 281 -12.35 -8.33 -50.13
CA SER A 281 -13.56 -7.49 -50.06
C SER A 281 -14.16 -7.42 -48.66
N GLU A 282 -14.11 -8.50 -47.90
CA GLU A 282 -14.70 -8.60 -46.57
C GLU A 282 -13.93 -9.55 -45.66
N ILE A 283 -14.05 -9.30 -44.36
CA ILE A 283 -13.58 -10.19 -43.29
C ILE A 283 -14.72 -10.50 -42.33
N PHE A 284 -14.66 -11.70 -41.76
CA PHE A 284 -15.55 -12.18 -40.72
C PHE A 284 -14.80 -12.34 -39.41
N ILE A 285 -15.49 -12.08 -38.30
CA ILE A 285 -14.93 -12.20 -36.95
C ILE A 285 -15.76 -13.23 -36.18
N GLU A 286 -15.12 -14.32 -35.77
CA GLU A 286 -15.63 -15.20 -34.72
C GLU A 286 -15.13 -14.67 -33.38
N TYR A 287 -16.04 -14.40 -32.44
CA TYR A 287 -15.72 -13.74 -31.16
C TYR A 287 -15.54 -14.71 -29.98
N GLY A 288 -15.58 -16.02 -30.23
CA GLY A 288 -15.63 -17.01 -29.15
C GLY A 288 -16.77 -16.73 -28.16
N ASN A 289 -16.44 -16.71 -26.86
CA ASN A 289 -17.40 -16.55 -25.76
C ASN A 289 -17.62 -15.09 -25.30
N ILE A 290 -17.19 -14.08 -26.07
CA ILE A 290 -17.32 -12.68 -25.66
C ILE A 290 -18.78 -12.22 -25.89
N PRO A 291 -19.51 -11.63 -24.93
CA PRO A 291 -20.89 -11.15 -25.16
C PRO A 291 -20.96 -9.94 -26.11
N PRO A 292 -21.94 -9.84 -27.03
CA PRO A 292 -22.06 -8.75 -28.02
C PRO A 292 -22.13 -7.33 -27.44
N GLU A 293 -22.80 -7.16 -26.32
CA GLU A 293 -23.05 -5.88 -25.63
C GLU A 293 -21.79 -5.21 -25.09
N ASN A 294 -20.72 -5.99 -24.93
CA ASN A 294 -19.48 -5.56 -24.30
C ASN A 294 -18.36 -5.32 -25.32
N ARG A 295 -18.64 -5.39 -26.62
CA ARG A 295 -17.60 -5.33 -27.67
C ARG A 295 -17.53 -3.94 -28.28
N LYS A 296 -16.32 -3.36 -28.32
CA LYS A 296 -15.99 -2.22 -29.20
C LYS A 296 -14.95 -2.68 -30.21
N ILE A 297 -15.16 -2.35 -31.48
CA ILE A 297 -14.32 -2.81 -32.58
C ILE A 297 -13.80 -1.61 -33.34
N TYR A 298 -12.48 -1.62 -33.59
CA TYR A 298 -11.77 -0.61 -34.35
C TYR A 298 -10.92 -1.28 -35.41
N LEU A 299 -11.00 -0.79 -36.64
CA LEU A 299 -10.06 -1.11 -37.70
C LEU A 299 -9.18 0.11 -37.92
N PHE A 300 -7.86 -0.07 -37.91
CA PHE A 300 -6.91 1.02 -38.12
C PHE A 300 -5.75 0.58 -39.01
N ASP A 301 -5.14 1.54 -39.69
CA ASP A 301 -3.95 1.32 -40.51
C ASP A 301 -2.66 1.20 -39.66
N THR A 302 -1.52 0.95 -40.30
CA THR A 302 -0.22 0.84 -39.61
C THR A 302 0.25 2.13 -38.94
N GLY A 303 -0.34 3.27 -39.29
CA GLY A 303 -0.08 4.58 -38.68
C GLY A 303 -0.97 4.89 -37.48
N GLY A 304 -1.88 3.98 -37.11
CA GLY A 304 -2.82 4.19 -36.00
C GLY A 304 -4.07 4.99 -36.37
N LYS A 305 -4.26 5.36 -37.64
CA LYS A 305 -5.46 6.08 -38.07
C LYS A 305 -6.64 5.12 -38.07
N ILE A 306 -7.69 5.49 -37.33
CA ILE A 306 -8.94 4.73 -37.29
C ILE A 306 -9.65 4.85 -38.64
N ILE A 307 -9.80 3.71 -39.31
CA ILE A 307 -10.46 3.56 -40.61
C ILE A 307 -11.95 3.25 -40.43
N ASN A 308 -12.29 2.45 -39.40
CA ASN A 308 -13.68 2.15 -39.04
C ASN A 308 -13.81 1.99 -37.52
N ALA A 309 -14.86 2.55 -36.94
CA ALA A 309 -15.25 2.36 -35.55
C ALA A 309 -16.74 2.02 -35.49
N ASN A 310 -17.08 0.83 -34.99
CA ASN A 310 -18.46 0.42 -34.77
C ASN A 310 -18.73 0.30 -33.26
N PRO A 311 -19.12 1.40 -32.58
CA PRO A 311 -19.66 1.32 -31.24
C PRO A 311 -21.08 0.73 -31.32
N ALA A 312 -21.26 -0.47 -30.79
CA ALA A 312 -22.57 -1.08 -30.51
C ALA A 312 -23.55 -1.21 -31.70
N LYS A 313 -23.39 -2.26 -32.51
CA LYS A 313 -24.54 -2.93 -33.16
C LYS A 313 -24.47 -4.44 -32.90
N LYS A 314 -25.52 -4.96 -32.26
CA LYS A 314 -25.80 -6.39 -32.06
C LYS A 314 -25.63 -7.12 -33.40
N SER A 315 -24.57 -7.92 -33.54
CA SER A 315 -24.35 -8.91 -34.61
C SER A 315 -23.49 -8.54 -35.83
N ALA A 316 -22.70 -7.45 -35.84
CA ALA A 316 -21.77 -7.22 -36.95
C ALA A 316 -20.53 -8.15 -36.86
N ASN A 317 -20.67 -9.38 -37.35
CA ASN A 317 -19.56 -10.34 -37.51
C ASN A 317 -18.82 -10.14 -38.84
N LYS A 318 -19.09 -9.06 -39.57
CA LYS A 318 -18.59 -8.80 -40.92
C LYS A 318 -18.12 -7.35 -41.05
N ILE A 319 -16.95 -7.15 -41.66
CA ILE A 319 -16.41 -5.83 -41.99
C ILE A 319 -16.08 -5.83 -43.49
N ASN A 320 -16.66 -4.88 -44.24
CA ASN A 320 -16.27 -4.62 -45.63
C ASN A 320 -14.95 -3.85 -45.63
N ILE A 321 -13.98 -4.35 -46.39
CA ILE A 321 -12.64 -3.78 -46.58
C ILE A 321 -12.30 -3.57 -48.06
N GLU A 322 -13.27 -3.71 -48.96
CA GLU A 322 -13.07 -3.60 -50.42
C GLU A 322 -12.51 -2.23 -50.83
N HIS A 323 -12.96 -1.19 -50.13
CA HIS A 323 -12.55 0.20 -50.34
C HIS A 323 -11.15 0.54 -49.81
N LEU A 324 -10.46 -0.42 -49.16
CA LEU A 324 -9.13 -0.21 -48.60
C LEU A 324 -8.04 -0.59 -49.61
N ASP A 325 -6.95 0.16 -49.58
CA ASP A 325 -5.75 -0.17 -50.35
C ASP A 325 -5.14 -1.51 -49.89
N LYS A 326 -4.39 -2.15 -50.79
CA LYS A 326 -3.65 -3.37 -50.45
C LYS A 326 -2.64 -3.08 -49.36
N GLY A 327 -2.62 -3.87 -48.30
CA GLY A 327 -1.74 -3.58 -47.16
C GLY A 327 -2.08 -4.33 -45.88
N ILE A 328 -1.40 -3.94 -44.81
CA ILE A 328 -1.59 -4.49 -43.46
C ILE A 328 -2.50 -3.54 -42.68
N TYR A 329 -3.49 -4.12 -42.02
CA TYR A 329 -4.38 -3.42 -41.09
C TYR A 329 -4.42 -4.14 -39.76
N PHE A 330 -4.85 -3.46 -38.72
CA PHE A 330 -5.03 -4.03 -37.40
C PHE A 330 -6.46 -3.86 -36.93
N LEU A 331 -7.03 -4.95 -36.43
CA LEU A 331 -8.31 -4.97 -35.73
C LEU A 331 -8.05 -4.93 -34.24
N LYS A 332 -8.59 -3.94 -33.54
CA LYS A 332 -8.66 -3.88 -32.07
C LYS A 332 -10.07 -4.23 -31.63
N ILE A 333 -10.17 -5.17 -30.69
CA ILE A 333 -11.41 -5.54 -30.02
C ILE A 333 -11.24 -5.22 -28.54
N GLU A 334 -12.06 -4.33 -28.00
CA GLU A 334 -12.10 -3.97 -26.59
C GLU A 334 -13.35 -4.56 -25.93
N ALA A 335 -13.17 -5.04 -24.70
CA ALA A 335 -14.23 -5.39 -23.75
C ALA A 335 -13.84 -4.90 -22.35
N PRO A 336 -14.75 -4.92 -21.34
CA PRO A 336 -14.51 -4.32 -20.03
C PRO A 336 -13.17 -4.67 -19.38
N ASN A 337 -12.67 -5.91 -19.60
CA ASN A 337 -11.50 -6.43 -18.92
C ASN A 337 -10.34 -6.83 -19.85
N PHE A 338 -10.42 -6.55 -21.16
CA PHE A 338 -9.33 -6.89 -22.10
C PHE A 338 -9.34 -6.08 -23.40
N VAL A 339 -8.17 -6.05 -24.04
CA VAL A 339 -7.95 -5.47 -25.38
C VAL A 339 -7.17 -6.49 -26.21
N ILE A 340 -7.70 -6.83 -27.39
CA ILE A 340 -7.09 -7.80 -28.31
C ILE A 340 -6.77 -7.12 -29.64
N PHE A 341 -5.60 -7.45 -30.20
CA PHE A 341 -5.19 -7.02 -31.53
C PHE A 341 -5.06 -8.22 -32.48
N LYS A 342 -5.56 -8.08 -33.71
CA LYS A 342 -5.36 -9.06 -34.79
C LYS A 342 -4.91 -8.35 -36.06
N LYS A 343 -3.91 -8.93 -36.72
CA LYS A 343 -3.40 -8.47 -38.02
C LYS A 343 -4.33 -8.94 -39.15
N ILE A 344 -4.65 -8.04 -40.08
CA ILE A 344 -5.40 -8.31 -41.30
C ILE A 344 -4.50 -7.99 -42.50
N ILE A 345 -4.56 -8.83 -43.54
CA ILE A 345 -3.83 -8.66 -44.80
C ILE A 345 -4.86 -8.43 -45.90
N LYS A 346 -4.91 -7.21 -46.45
CA LYS A 346 -5.75 -6.85 -47.61
C LYS A 346 -4.98 -7.10 -48.91
N GLN A 347 -5.56 -7.90 -49.81
CA GLN A 347 -4.99 -8.25 -51.11
C GLN A 347 -5.67 -7.56 -52.29
#